data_AF-A0A7K7S252-F1
#
_entry.id   AF-A0A7K7S252-F1
#
_cell.length_a   1.000
_cell.length_b   1.000
_cell.length_c   1.000
_cell.angle_alpha   90.00
_cell.angle_beta   90.00
_cell.angle_gamma   90.00
#
_symmetry.space_group_name_H-M   'P 1'
#
loop_
_entity.id
_entity.type
_entity.pdbx_description
1 polymer ?
#
loop_
_entity_poly.entity_id
_entity_poly.type
_entity_poly.pdbx_seq_one_letter_code
_entity_poly.pdbx_strand_id
1 'polypeptide(L)' 'MANHSQLNFQDAFSPITEELIGFHDHTLMVALAICSLVLFPLIQKLEERL' A
#
# COMPACT_ATOMS: atom_id res chain seq x y z
N MET A 1 -13.03 -14.03 9.92
CA MET A 1 -13.36 -14.80 8.69
C MET A 1 -13.24 -13.82 7.54
N ALA A 2 -12.61 -14.24 6.43
CA ALA A 2 -12.40 -13.35 5.29
C ALA A 2 -13.73 -13.09 4.58
N ASN A 3 -14.02 -11.82 4.31
CA ASN A 3 -15.19 -11.42 3.53
C ASN A 3 -14.85 -11.34 2.04
N HIS A 4 -15.84 -11.59 1.18
CA HIS A 4 -15.67 -11.41 -0.25
C HIS A 4 -15.33 -9.95 -0.56
N SER A 5 -14.36 -9.71 -1.45
CA SER A 5 -13.83 -8.38 -1.81
C SER A 5 -13.07 -7.62 -0.70
N GLN A 6 -12.65 -8.27 0.38
CA GLN A 6 -11.82 -7.61 1.39
C GLN A 6 -10.39 -7.40 0.88
N LEU A 7 -9.96 -6.14 0.80
CA LEU A 7 -8.60 -5.74 0.38
C LEU A 7 -7.61 -5.58 1.56
N ASN A 8 -8.13 -5.34 2.77
CA ASN A 8 -7.31 -5.21 3.98
C ASN A 8 -7.13 -6.57 4.70
N PHE A 9 -6.28 -6.63 5.72
CA PHE A 9 -6.20 -7.78 6.61
C PHE A 9 -7.50 -8.04 7.37
N GLN A 10 -7.69 -9.30 7.76
CA GLN A 10 -8.74 -9.69 8.71
C GLN A 10 -8.45 -9.06 10.08
N ASP A 11 -9.49 -8.94 10.91
CA ASP A 11 -9.35 -8.49 12.29
C ASP A 11 -8.30 -9.31 13.04
N ALA A 12 -7.51 -8.64 13.89
CA ALA A 12 -6.50 -9.30 14.69
C ALA A 12 -7.13 -10.27 15.69
N PHE A 13 -6.61 -11.51 15.73
CA PHE A 13 -7.01 -12.53 16.71
C PHE A 13 -5.94 -12.75 17.81
N SER A 14 -4.81 -12.04 17.71
CA SER A 14 -3.69 -12.09 18.66
C SER A 14 -2.91 -10.75 18.70
N PRO A 15 -2.17 -10.46 19.78
CA PRO A 15 -1.34 -9.25 19.86
C PRO A 15 -0.30 -9.14 18.74
N ILE A 16 0.27 -10.28 18.30
CA ILE A 16 1.26 -10.29 17.22
C ILE A 16 0.63 -9.89 15.88
N THR A 17 -0.61 -10.32 15.62
CA THR A 17 -1.32 -9.95 14.38
C THR A 17 -1.71 -8.48 14.36
N GLU A 18 -1.95 -7.86 15.52
CA GLU A 18 -2.22 -6.42 15.62
C GLU A 18 -0.97 -5.60 15.29
N GLU A 19 0.18 -5.97 15.87
CA GLU A 19 1.47 -5.36 15.55
C GLU A 19 1.86 -5.52 14.07
N LEU A 20 1.57 -6.69 13.48
CA LEU A 20 1.85 -6.93 12.07
C LEU A 20 0.99 -6.07 11.14
N ILE A 21 -0.29 -5.85 11.48
CA ILE A 21 -1.17 -4.96 10.72
C ILE A 21 -0.65 -3.52 10.79
N GLY A 22 -0.25 -3.04 11.98
CA GLY A 22 0.36 -1.72 12.13
C GLY A 22 1.66 -1.57 11.33
N PHE A 23 2.54 -2.57 11.38
CA PHE A 23 3.76 -2.58 10.58
C PHE A 23 3.48 -2.58 9.07
N HIS A 24 2.49 -3.36 8.64
CA HIS A 24 2.05 -3.38 7.25
C HIS A 24 1.59 -2.00 6.79
N ASP A 25 0.75 -1.33 7.56
CA ASP A 25 0.20 -0.02 7.17
C ASP A 25 1.31 1.02 6.99
N HIS A 26 2.31 1.02 7.88
CA HIS A 26 3.50 1.86 7.72
C HIS A 26 4.32 1.51 6.48
N THR A 27 4.49 0.21 6.21
CA THR A 27 5.23 -0.25 5.03
C THR A 27 4.50 0.13 3.73
N LEU A 28 3.18 -0.03 3.71
CA LEU A 28 2.33 0.29 2.55
C LEU A 28 2.31 1.80 2.29
N MET A 29 2.28 2.63 3.32
CA MET A 29 2.42 4.09 3.19
C MET A 29 3.72 4.47 2.48
N VAL A 30 4.85 3.89 2.88
CA VAL A 30 6.16 4.16 2.25
C VAL A 30 6.21 3.63 0.82
N ALA A 31 5.71 2.41 0.58
CA ALA A 31 5.67 1.82 -0.76
C ALA A 31 4.85 2.68 -1.74
N LEU A 32 3.66 3.15 -1.33
CA LEU A 32 2.84 4.03 -2.15
C LEU A 32 3.50 5.39 -2.40
N ALA A 33 4.22 5.96 -1.42
CA ALA A 33 4.97 7.19 -1.60
C ALA A 33 6.11 7.04 -2.62
N ILE A 34 6.81 5.90 -2.61
CA ILE A 34 7.85 5.60 -3.60
C ILE A 34 7.22 5.38 -4.97
N CYS A 35 6.12 4.63 -5.05
CA CYS A 35 5.39 4.41 -6.30
C CYS A 35 4.92 5.73 -6.91
N SER A 36 4.35 6.64 -6.13
CA SER A 36 3.91 7.95 -6.63
C SER A 36 5.09 8.83 -7.06
N LEU A 37 6.20 8.81 -6.29
CA LEU A 37 7.42 9.53 -6.62
C LEU A 37 8.04 9.07 -7.95
N VAL A 38 7.98 7.78 -8.26
CA VAL A 38 8.49 7.22 -9.53
C VAL A 38 7.48 7.40 -10.66
N LEU A 39 6.18 7.22 -10.38
CA LEU A 39 5.13 7.31 -11.38
C LEU A 39 4.96 8.74 -11.91
N PHE A 40 5.05 9.75 -11.05
CA PHE A 40 4.91 11.16 -11.44
C PHE A 40 5.87 11.58 -12.57
N PRO A 41 7.21 11.43 -12.44
CA PRO A 41 8.13 11.77 -13.53
C PRO A 41 7.99 10.85 -14.74
N LEU A 42 7.55 9.60 -14.57
CA LEU A 42 7.30 8.69 -15.70
C LEU A 42 6.15 9.22 -16.58
N ILE A 43 5.05 9.65 -15.95
CA ILE A 43 3.90 10.25 -16.65
C ILE A 43 4.32 11.56 -17.31
N GLN A 44 5.04 12.42 -16.60
CA GLN A 44 5.56 13.68 -17.16
C GLN A 44 6.44 13.43 -18.40
N LYS A 45 7.31 12.41 -18.35
CA LYS A 45 8.14 12.04 -19.50
C LYS A 45 7.35 11.49 -20.68
N LEU A 46 6.21 10.85 -20.44
CA LEU A 46 5.32 10.40 -21.51
C LEU A 46 4.58 11.58 -22.16
N GLU A 47 4.10 12.53 -21.36
CA GLU A 47 3.44 13.75 -21.84
C GLU A 47 4.38 14.62 -22.68
N GLU A 48 5.65 14.76 -22.27
CA GLU A 48 6.68 15.46 -23.07
C GLU A 48 6.94 14.82 -24.46
N ARG A 49 6.55 13.56 -24.68
CA ARG A 49 6.81 12.80 -25.92
C ARG A 49 5.65 12.80 -26.90
N LEU A 50 4.48 13.29 -26.49
CA LEU A 50 3.27 13.43 -27.30
C LEU A 50 3.17 14.85 -27.86
#